data_AF-A0AAU7K0S2-F1
#
_entry.id   AF-A0AAU7K0S2-F1
#
_cell.length_a   1.000
_cell.length_b   1.000
_cell.length_c   1.000
_cell.angle_alpha   90.00
_cell.angle_beta   90.00
_cell.angle_gamma   90.00
#
_symmetry.space_group_name_H-M   'P 1'
#
loop_
_entity.id
_entity.type
_entity.pdbx_description
1 polymer ?
#
loop_
_entity_poly.entity_id
_entity_poly.type
_entity_poly.pdbx_seq_one_letter_code
_entity_poly.pdbx_strand_id
1 'polypeptide(L)'
;MQRILDTIGAPAYVRNNRLDLLALNALGRALFTDLYPADTATDTGDARPTANLARYLFLDDRSRDFYIEWAVVAKDVVASLRIEAGRNEDPAASEPGAAG
;
A
#
# COMPACT_ATOMS: atom_id res chain seq x y z
N MET A 1 9.50 6.35 14.68
CA MET A 1 8.92 5.09 14.16
C MET A 1 9.99 4.08 13.75
N GLN A 2 10.99 4.47 12.96
CA GLN A 2 12.07 3.55 12.52
C GLN A 2 12.73 2.76 13.66
N ARG A 3 13.12 3.42 14.76
CA ARG A 3 13.73 2.73 15.92
C ARG A 3 12.86 1.61 16.50
N ILE A 4 11.53 1.74 16.47
CA ILE A 4 10.60 0.71 16.95
C ILE A 4 10.54 -0.45 15.95
N LEU A 5 10.48 -0.16 14.65
CA LEU A 5 10.52 -1.20 13.62
C LEU A 5 11.81 -2.02 13.70
N ASP A 6 12.93 -1.37 14.01
CA ASP A 6 14.23 -2.03 14.13
C ASP A 6 14.35 -2.91 15.39
N THR A 7 13.48 -2.76 16.40
CA THR A 7 13.44 -3.69 17.55
C THR A 7 12.67 -4.97 17.25
N ILE A 8 11.93 -5.04 16.14
CA ILE A 8 11.14 -6.21 15.76
C ILE A 8 12.02 -7.20 14.99
N GLY A 9 12.19 -8.42 15.53
CA GLY A 9 13.00 -9.49 14.93
C GLY A 9 12.38 -10.20 13.72
N ALA A 10 11.42 -9.57 13.05
CA ALA A 10 10.69 -10.09 11.89
C ALA A 10 10.48 -8.98 10.85
N PRO A 11 10.14 -9.29 9.57
CA PRO A 11 9.79 -8.27 8.60
C PRO A 11 8.69 -7.34 9.10
N ALA A 12 8.95 -6.03 9.12
CA ALA A 12 8.02 -5.03 9.63
C ALA A 12 8.04 -3.74 8.81
N TYR A 13 6.88 -3.09 8.72
CA TYR A 13 6.69 -1.84 7.99
C TYR A 13 5.57 -0.98 8.59
N VAL A 14 5.52 0.27 8.18
CA VAL A 14 4.44 1.23 8.46
C VAL A 14 3.79 1.59 7.14
N ARG A 15 2.46 1.68 7.13
CA ARG A 15 1.70 2.12 5.95
C ARG A 15 0.60 3.12 6.31
N ASN A 16 0.13 3.89 5.33
CA ASN A 16 -1.12 4.65 5.45
C ASN A 16 -2.35 3.82 5.02
N ASN A 17 -3.55 4.40 5.09
CA ASN A 17 -4.80 3.74 4.68
C ASN A 17 -4.89 3.46 3.17
N ARG A 18 -4.17 4.23 2.36
CA ARG A 18 -4.03 4.02 0.91
C ARG A 18 -2.98 2.98 0.54
N LEU A 19 -2.36 2.37 1.55
CA LEU A 19 -1.39 1.29 1.44
C LEU A 19 0.00 1.71 0.92
N ASP A 20 0.31 2.99 1.05
CA ASP A 20 1.67 3.50 0.86
C ASP A 20 2.55 3.07 2.02
N LEU A 21 3.70 2.47 1.73
CA LEU A 21 4.73 2.15 2.71
C LEU A 21 5.47 3.43 3.11
N LEU A 22 5.41 3.77 4.39
CA LEU A 22 6.03 4.97 4.96
C LEU A 22 7.39 4.67 5.61
N ALA A 23 7.60 3.43 6.06
CA ALA A 23 8.86 2.97 6.65
C ALA A 23 8.93 1.43 6.65
N LEU A 24 10.14 0.87 6.64
CA LEU A 24 10.40 -0.58 6.76
C LEU A 24 11.62 -0.81 7.65
N ASN A 25 11.68 -1.95 8.36
CA ASN A 25 12.96 -2.44 8.90
C ASN A 25 13.76 -3.20 7.82
N ALA A 26 14.98 -3.62 8.14
CA ALA A 26 15.85 -4.32 7.20
C ALA A 26 15.23 -5.62 6.65
N LEU A 27 14.56 -6.41 7.52
CA LEU A 27 13.87 -7.63 7.12
C LEU A 27 12.65 -7.35 6.24
N GLY A 28 11.94 -6.24 6.47
CA GLY A 28 10.84 -5.77 5.63
C GLY A 28 11.31 -5.38 4.23
N ARG A 29 12.47 -4.72 4.13
CA ARG A 29 13.10 -4.43 2.82
C ARG A 29 13.50 -5.71 2.09
N ALA A 30 14.06 -6.69 2.81
CA ALA A 30 14.40 -8.00 2.23
C ALA A 30 13.16 -8.75 1.73
N LEU A 31 12.06 -8.72 2.51
CA LEU A 31 10.80 -9.33 2.12
C LEU A 31 10.23 -8.70 0.84
N PHE A 32 10.26 -7.38 0.72
CA PHE A 32 9.69 -6.63 -0.40
C PHE A 32 10.74 -6.21 -1.44
N THR A 33 11.76 -7.03 -1.68
CA THR A 33 12.85 -6.69 -2.61
C THR A 33 12.33 -6.36 -4.02
N ASP A 34 11.26 -7.03 -4.46
CA ASP A 34 10.60 -6.79 -5.75
C ASP A 34 9.90 -5.44 -5.87
N LEU A 35 9.43 -4.88 -4.74
CA LEU A 35 8.88 -3.53 -4.61
C LEU A 35 9.97 -2.49 -4.35
N TYR A 36 11.11 -2.91 -3.81
CA TYR A 36 12.19 -2.05 -3.33
C TYR A 36 13.55 -2.57 -3.79
N PRO A 37 13.91 -2.39 -5.08
CA PRO A 37 15.25 -2.74 -5.55
C PRO A 37 16.28 -1.91 -4.77
N ALA A 38 17.31 -2.57 -4.23
CA ALA A 38 18.32 -1.97 -3.35
C ALA A 38 18.96 -0.69 -3.93
N ASP A 39 19.08 -0.60 -5.26
CA ASP A 39 19.71 0.52 -5.98
C ASP A 39 18.84 1.77 -6.11
N THR A 40 17.66 1.76 -5.49
CA THR A 40 16.64 2.78 -5.76
C THR A 40 16.16 3.52 -4.50
N ALA A 41 16.80 3.26 -3.37
CA ALA A 41 16.54 3.94 -2.10
C ALA A 41 17.14 5.36 -2.03
N THR A 42 17.26 6.07 -3.16
CA THR A 42 17.62 7.48 -3.17
C THR A 42 16.37 8.33 -3.03
N ASP A 43 16.31 8.99 -1.88
CA ASP A 43 15.34 9.99 -1.43
C ASP A 43 15.49 11.29 -2.25
N THR A 44 15.33 11.22 -3.57
CA THR A 44 15.41 12.37 -4.46
C THR A 44 14.03 12.65 -5.03
N GLY A 45 13.54 13.83 -4.69
CA GLY A 45 12.21 14.32 -5.02
C GLY A 45 11.87 14.25 -6.50
N ASP A 46 10.56 14.19 -6.70
CA ASP A 46 9.83 14.29 -7.96
C ASP A 46 9.79 13.02 -8.83
N ALA A 47 8.62 12.38 -8.79
CA ALA A 47 8.10 11.39 -9.74
C ALA A 47 8.48 9.92 -9.56
N ARG A 48 8.90 9.47 -8.37
CA ARG A 48 8.92 8.02 -8.10
C ARG A 48 7.59 7.55 -7.50
N PRO A 49 6.93 6.51 -8.05
CA PRO A 49 5.74 5.96 -7.41
C PRO A 49 6.10 5.49 -6.01
N THR A 50 5.41 6.02 -5.00
CA THR A 50 5.48 5.55 -3.63
C THR A 50 5.30 4.03 -3.62
N ALA A 51 6.17 3.31 -2.91
CA ALA A 51 6.04 1.87 -2.76
C ALA A 51 4.69 1.57 -2.11
N ASN A 52 3.74 1.10 -2.93
CA ASN A 52 2.35 0.96 -2.55
C ASN A 52 1.92 -0.49 -2.71
N LEU A 53 1.46 -1.09 -1.61
CA LEU A 53 1.13 -2.51 -1.58
C LEU A 53 -0.07 -2.85 -2.48
N ALA A 54 -1.02 -1.93 -2.68
CA ALA A 54 -2.14 -2.15 -3.60
C ALA A 54 -1.67 -2.19 -5.05
N ARG A 55 -0.79 -1.26 -5.45
CA ARG A 55 -0.21 -1.26 -6.80
C ARG A 55 0.55 -2.54 -7.08
N TYR A 56 1.37 -3.01 -6.13
CA TYR A 56 2.04 -4.29 -6.29
C TYR A 56 1.05 -5.44 -6.40
N LEU A 57 0.06 -5.51 -5.52
CA LEU A 57 -0.93 -6.59 -5.49
C LEU A 57 -1.76 -6.71 -6.77
N PHE A 58 -2.09 -5.59 -7.43
CA PHE A 58 -2.98 -5.60 -8.60
C PHE A 58 -2.29 -5.36 -9.95
N LEU A 59 -1.12 -4.72 -9.97
CA LEU A 59 -0.45 -4.30 -11.20
C LEU A 59 0.87 -5.03 -11.46
N ASP A 60 1.42 -5.74 -10.48
CA ASP A 60 2.61 -6.56 -10.65
C ASP A 60 2.22 -8.04 -10.59
N ASP A 61 2.43 -8.77 -11.69
CA ASP A 61 2.08 -10.17 -11.80
C ASP A 61 2.83 -11.06 -10.80
N ARG A 62 4.03 -10.64 -10.36
CA ARG A 62 4.82 -11.35 -9.34
C ARG A 62 4.11 -11.43 -7.99
N SER A 63 3.14 -10.55 -7.74
CA SER A 63 2.36 -10.58 -6.51
C SER A 63 1.60 -11.89 -6.30
N ARG A 64 1.21 -12.57 -7.40
CA ARG A 64 0.49 -13.85 -7.33
C ARG A 64 1.32 -14.98 -6.72
N ASP A 65 2.62 -14.95 -6.94
CA ASP A 65 3.56 -15.93 -6.36
C ASP A 65 4.02 -15.51 -4.97
N PHE A 66 4.01 -14.21 -4.67
CA PHE A 66 4.41 -13.66 -3.39
C PHE A 66 3.38 -13.93 -2.27
N TYR A 67 2.09 -13.79 -2.55
CA TYR A 67 1.03 -14.01 -1.57
C TYR A 67 0.48 -15.43 -1.66
N ILE A 68 0.65 -16.22 -0.60
CA ILE A 68 0.14 -17.60 -0.51
C ILE A 68 -1.35 -17.67 -0.86
N GLU A 69 -2.17 -16.80 -0.24
CA GLU A 69 -3.61 -16.72 -0.46
C GLU A 69 -3.97 -15.44 -1.23
N TRP A 70 -3.35 -15.23 -2.40
CA TRP A 70 -3.45 -13.98 -3.16
C TRP A 70 -4.88 -13.46 -3.33
N ALA A 71 -5.84 -14.34 -3.68
CA ALA A 71 -7.24 -13.95 -3.89
C ALA A 71 -7.92 -13.42 -2.62
N VAL A 72 -7.58 -13.98 -1.46
CA VAL A 72 -8.09 -13.52 -0.16
C VAL A 72 -7.51 -12.14 0.15
N VAL A 73 -6.20 -11.98 0.01
CA VAL A 73 -5.51 -10.70 0.23
C VAL A 73 -6.05 -9.61 -0.70
N ALA A 74 -6.25 -9.93 -1.99
CA ALA A 74 -6.85 -9.03 -2.98
C ALA A 74 -8.24 -8.53 -2.55
N LYS A 75 -9.11 -9.44 -2.10
CA LYS A 75 -10.45 -9.08 -1.62
C LYS A 75 -10.41 -8.15 -0.41
N ASP A 76 -9.55 -8.44 0.56
CA ASP A 76 -9.41 -7.64 1.79
C ASP A 76 -8.86 -6.23 1.50
N VAL A 77 -7.92 -6.13 0.56
CA VAL A 77 -7.40 -4.84 0.10
C VAL A 77 -8.48 -4.04 -0.62
N VAL A 78 -9.24 -4.66 -1.54
CA VAL A 78 -10.36 -3.97 -2.21
C VAL A 78 -11.39 -3.48 -1.20
N ALA A 79 -11.75 -4.29 -0.21
CA ALA A 79 -12.67 -3.89 0.84
C ALA A 79 -12.14 -2.68 1.63
N SER A 80 -10.85 -2.71 2.02
CA SER A 80 -10.19 -1.61 2.72
C SER A 80 -10.18 -0.31 1.90
N LEU A 81 -9.87 -0.39 0.61
CA LEU A 81 -9.84 0.76 -0.29
C LEU A 81 -11.24 1.36 -0.52
N ARG A 82 -12.28 0.53 -0.60
CA ARG A 82 -13.67 1.02 -0.68
C ARG A 82 -14.10 1.78 0.56
N ILE A 83 -13.72 1.29 1.74
CA ILE A 83 -14.00 1.99 3.01
C ILE A 83 -13.29 3.34 3.02
N GLU A 84 -12.02 3.40 2.60
CA GLU A 84 -11.26 4.65 2.56
C GLU A 84 -11.78 5.62 1.49
N ALA A 85 -12.24 5.12 0.34
CA ALA A 85 -12.87 5.94 -0.70
C ALA A 85 -14.18 6.57 -0.19
N GLY A 86 -15.05 5.80 0.45
CA GLY A 86 -16.33 6.31 0.99
C GLY A 86 -16.18 7.31 2.15
N ARG A 87 -15.05 7.31 2.86
CA ARG A 87 -14.74 8.38 3.86
C ARG A 87 -14.33 9.71 3.23
N ASN A 88 -13.82 9.65 2.00
CA ASN A 88 -13.33 10.81 1.25
C ASN A 88 -14.33 11.27 0.19
N GLU A 89 -15.48 10.61 0.05
CA GLU A 89 -16.61 11.12 -0.72
C GLU A 89 -17.20 12.31 0.05
N ASP A 90 -17.04 13.50 -0.51
CA ASP A 90 -17.67 14.71 -0.01
C ASP A 90 -19.20 14.53 -0.07
N PRO A 91 -19.93 14.64 1.06
CA PRO A 91 -21.39 14.52 1.05
C PRO A 91 -22.08 15.53 0.12
N ALA A 92 -21.40 16.57 -0.35
CA ALA A 92 -21.93 17.56 -1.30
C ALA A 92 -22.01 17.09 -2.77
N ALA A 93 -21.42 15.95 -3.14
CA ALA A 93 -21.42 15.48 -4.53
C ALA A 93 -22.64 14.63 -4.92
N SER A 94 -23.55 14.34 -3.97
CA SER A 94 -24.76 13.55 -4.21
C SER A 94 -26.03 14.41 -4.19
N GLU A 95 -26.11 15.43 -5.05
CA GLU A 95 -27.40 15.88 -5.60
C GLU A 95 -27.24 16.39 -7.06
N PRO A 96 -27.57 15.56 -8.07
CA PRO A 96 -28.16 16.04 -9.31
C PRO A 96 -29.68 15.89 -9.21
N GLY A 97 -30.40 16.99 -9.43
CA GLY A 97 -31.81 17.15 -9.12
C GLY A 97 -32.78 16.12 -9.70
N ALA A 98 -33.88 15.95 -8.96
CA ALA A 98 -35.19 15.57 -9.46
C ALA A 98 -36.20 16.44 -8.68
N ALA A 99 -36.75 17.50 -9.28
CA ALA A 99 -37.88 17.50 -10.20
C ALA A 99 -39.21 17.77 -9.46
N GLY A 100 -39.95 18.78 -9.93
CA GLY A 100 -41.36 19.03 -9.59
C GLY A 100 -41.64 20.45 -9.17
#